data_AF-A0A482XC14-F1
#
_entry.id   AF-A0A482XC14-F1
#
_cell.length_a   1.000
_cell.length_b   1.000
_cell.length_c   1.000
_cell.angle_alpha   90.00
_cell.angle_beta   90.00
_cell.angle_gamma   90.00
#
_symmetry.space_group_name_H-M   'P 1'
#
loop_
_entity.id
_entity.type
_entity.pdbx_description
1 polymer ?
#
loop_
_entity_poly.entity_id
_entity_poly.type
_entity_poly.pdbx_seq_one_letter_code
_entity_poly.pdbx_strand_id
1 'polypeptide(L)'
;MDRYFTTEKLFDLLGEREIACTGTVMKNKLPKCDFICDKDFSRLPRGTSEMFVSQDLEKVSVAVVKWNDNKPVYLMSSKEGKTPMDECRRCARDRKIYLMCRGPIL
;
A
#
# COMPACT_ATOMS: atom_id res chain seq x y z
N MET A 1 -6.49 5.61 6.76
CA MET A 1 -7.36 6.50 5.95
C MET A 1 -8.00 5.70 4.81
N ASP A 2 -9.23 6.07 4.39
CA ASP A 2 -9.96 5.37 3.33
C ASP A 2 -9.57 5.85 1.91
N ARG A 3 -9.64 4.94 0.92
CA ARG A 3 -9.24 5.15 -0.48
C ARG A 3 -9.84 6.36 -1.18
N TYR A 4 -11.00 6.84 -0.73
CA TYR A 4 -11.61 8.03 -1.33
C TYR A 4 -10.91 9.32 -0.92
N PHE A 5 -10.35 9.36 0.28
CA PHE A 5 -9.73 10.55 0.87
C PHE A 5 -8.21 10.59 0.70
N THR A 6 -7.57 9.44 0.48
CA THR A 6 -6.12 9.34 0.29
C THR A 6 -5.71 9.88 -1.10
N THR A 7 -4.97 10.99 -1.10
CA THR A 7 -4.39 11.66 -2.29
C THR A 7 -2.96 12.12 -1.99
N GLU A 8 -2.12 12.26 -3.02
CA GLU A 8 -0.73 12.76 -2.88
C GLU A 8 -0.69 14.12 -2.18
N LYS A 9 -1.49 15.10 -2.63
CA LYS A 9 -1.56 16.44 -2.02
C LYS A 9 -1.92 16.44 -0.54
N LEU A 10 -2.73 15.48 -0.11
CA LEU A 10 -3.09 15.36 1.31
C LEU A 10 -1.89 14.87 2.14
N PHE A 11 -1.08 13.97 1.58
CA PHE A 11 0.16 13.54 2.23
C PHE A 11 1.15 14.70 2.35
N ASP A 12 1.29 15.52 1.31
CA ASP A 12 2.13 16.71 1.35
C ASP A 12 1.69 17.68 2.46
N LEU A 13 0.41 18.05 2.49
CA LEU A 13 -0.16 18.95 3.51
C LEU A 13 -0.07 18.40 4.94
N LEU A 14 -0.18 17.07 5.11
CA LEU A 14 -0.05 16.43 6.42
C LEU A 14 1.41 16.37 6.86
N GLY A 15 2.35 16.11 5.93
CA GLY A 15 3.77 16.11 6.23
C GLY A 15 4.31 17.51 6.55
N GLU A 16 3.81 18.57 5.91
CA GLU A 16 4.08 19.97 6.30
C GLU A 16 3.68 20.26 7.76
N ARG A 17 2.69 19.53 8.29
CA ARG A 17 2.21 19.65 9.67
C ARG A 17 2.84 18.61 10.61
N GLU A 18 3.83 17.86 10.12
CA GLU A 18 4.48 16.76 10.84
C GLU A 18 3.50 15.65 11.28
N ILE A 19 2.37 15.50 10.58
CA ILE A 19 1.36 14.49 10.84
C ILE A 19 1.60 13.29 9.93
N ALA A 20 2.01 12.18 10.51
CA ALA A 20 2.11 10.91 9.81
C ALA A 20 0.71 10.41 9.40
N CYS A 21 0.58 9.94 8.16
CA CYS A 21 -0.65 9.29 7.71
C CYS A 21 -0.37 8.03 6.88
N THR A 22 -1.31 7.11 7.01
CA THR A 22 -1.32 5.81 6.31
C THR A 22 -2.73 5.59 5.75
N GLY A 23 -2.82 5.18 4.49
CA GLY A 23 -4.10 4.99 3.82
C GLY A 23 -4.03 4.00 2.67
N THR A 24 -5.19 3.45 2.34
CA THR A 24 -5.37 2.75 1.05
C THR A 24 -5.53 3.80 -0.04
N VAL A 25 -5.01 3.56 -1.24
CA VAL A 25 -5.08 4.53 -2.35
C VAL A 25 -5.58 3.85 -3.62
N MET A 26 -6.32 4.60 -4.44
CA MET A 26 -6.76 4.11 -5.74
C MET A 26 -5.64 4.27 -6.76
N LYS A 27 -5.52 3.31 -7.69
CA LYS A 27 -4.46 3.29 -8.71
C LYS A 27 -4.36 4.59 -9.53
N ASN A 28 -5.50 5.19 -9.86
CA ASN A 28 -5.57 6.45 -10.62
C ASN A 28 -5.13 7.69 -9.82
N LYS A 29 -4.94 7.56 -8.50
CA LYS A 29 -4.46 8.61 -7.59
C LYS A 29 -3.04 8.35 -7.11
N LEU A 30 -2.39 7.31 -7.63
CA LEU A 30 -1.00 7.04 -7.31
C LEU A 30 -0.09 8.09 -7.95
N PRO A 31 1.00 8.48 -7.27
CA PRO A 31 2.09 9.16 -7.94
C PRO A 31 2.68 8.26 -9.04
N LYS A 32 3.56 8.81 -9.88
CA LYS A 32 4.25 8.03 -10.92
C LYS A 32 5.12 6.96 -10.25
N CYS A 33 4.58 5.75 -10.15
CA CYS A 33 5.24 4.58 -9.58
C CYS A 33 5.23 3.45 -10.60
N ASP A 34 6.41 2.95 -10.94
CA ASP A 34 6.57 1.82 -11.85
C ASP A 34 6.43 0.51 -11.06
N PHE A 35 5.20 0.06 -10.88
CA PHE A 35 4.89 -1.26 -10.31
C PHE A 35 4.66 -2.30 -11.41
N ILE A 36 4.86 -3.58 -11.07
CA ILE A 36 4.42 -4.69 -11.93
C ILE A 36 2.94 -4.50 -12.27
N CYS A 37 2.53 -4.79 -13.52
CA CYS A 37 1.14 -4.68 -13.93
C CYS A 37 0.20 -5.48 -13.02
N ASP A 38 -1.01 -4.99 -12.75
CA ASP A 38 -1.99 -5.68 -11.91
C ASP A 38 -2.30 -7.09 -12.38
N LYS A 39 -2.32 -7.30 -13.70
CA LYS A 39 -2.59 -8.60 -14.30
C LYS A 39 -1.52 -9.61 -13.88
N ASP A 40 -0.25 -9.26 -14.00
CA ASP A 40 0.85 -10.15 -13.64
C ASP A 40 1.01 -10.27 -12.13
N PHE A 41 0.83 -9.16 -11.40
CA PHE A 41 0.91 -9.14 -9.95
C PHE A 41 -0.18 -9.99 -9.28
N SER A 42 -1.39 -10.03 -9.84
CA SER A 42 -2.48 -10.87 -9.35
C SER A 42 -2.22 -12.38 -9.47
N ARG A 43 -1.26 -12.78 -10.32
CA ARG A 43 -0.83 -14.17 -10.48
C ARG A 43 0.21 -14.58 -9.44
N LEU A 44 0.80 -13.62 -8.74
CA LEU A 44 1.75 -13.91 -7.66
C LEU A 44 1.02 -14.52 -6.46
N PRO A 45 1.74 -15.21 -5.56
CA PRO A 45 1.15 -15.73 -4.34
C PRO A 45 0.43 -14.62 -3.53
N ARG A 46 -0.62 -15.02 -2.82
CA ARG A 46 -1.27 -14.14 -1.85
C ARG A 46 -0.27 -13.78 -0.76
N GLY A 47 -0.21 -12.51 -0.38
CA GLY A 47 0.76 -11.97 0.56
C GLY A 47 1.99 -11.36 -0.10
N THR A 48 2.18 -11.50 -1.43
CA THR A 48 3.27 -10.82 -2.13
C THR A 48 3.11 -9.30 -2.03
N SER A 49 4.17 -8.61 -1.62
CA SER A 49 4.22 -7.16 -1.50
C SER A 49 5.41 -6.57 -2.25
N GLU A 50 5.15 -5.49 -2.96
CA GLU A 50 6.13 -4.66 -3.67
C GLU A 50 6.05 -3.24 -3.09
N MET A 51 7.19 -2.55 -2.98
CA MET A 51 7.24 -1.21 -2.41
C MET A 51 7.99 -0.29 -3.36
N PHE A 52 7.46 0.90 -3.49
CA PHE A 52 8.08 2.02 -4.16
C PHE A 52 8.17 3.17 -3.16
N VAL A 53 9.29 3.89 -3.15
CA VAL A 53 9.45 5.11 -2.36
C VAL A 53 9.53 6.27 -3.33
N SER A 54 8.63 7.22 -3.18
CA SER A 54 8.74 8.48 -3.90
C SER A 54 9.97 9.24 -3.38
N GLN A 55 10.92 9.51 -4.26
CA GLN A 55 12.12 10.32 -3.99
C GLN A 55 12.00 11.68 -4.68
N ASP A 56 10.88 12.36 -4.46
CA ASP A 56 10.70 13.74 -4.93
C ASP A 56 11.30 14.69 -3.89
N LEU A 57 12.33 15.46 -4.26
CA LEU A 57 13.06 16.36 -3.36
C LEU A 57 12.20 17.56 -2.91
N GLU A 58 11.14 17.88 -3.65
CA GLU A 58 10.24 19.00 -3.35
C GLU A 58 9.02 18.60 -2.51
N LYS A 59 8.82 17.29 -2.27
CA LYS A 59 7.65 16.77 -1.56
C LYS A 59 8.03 15.89 -0.37
N VAL A 60 7.03 15.58 0.44
CA VAL A 60 7.16 14.61 1.52
C VAL A 60 7.48 13.25 0.91
N SER A 61 8.48 12.56 1.48
CA SER A 61 8.79 11.20 1.03
C SER A 61 7.67 10.26 1.43
N VAL A 62 7.08 9.57 0.45
CA VAL A 62 5.96 8.66 0.68
C VAL A 62 6.31 7.27 0.17
N ALA A 63 6.09 6.27 1.02
CA ALA A 63 6.15 4.88 0.67
C ALA A 63 4.80 4.42 0.09
N VAL A 64 4.83 3.87 -1.12
CA VAL A 64 3.69 3.21 -1.74
C VAL A 64 3.95 1.71 -1.74
N VAL A 65 3.06 0.94 -1.15
CA VAL A 65 3.14 -0.52 -1.10
C VAL A 65 2.00 -1.11 -1.92
N LYS A 66 2.35 -1.96 -2.88
CA LYS A 66 1.42 -2.82 -3.61
C LYS A 66 1.39 -4.18 -2.93
N TRP A 67 0.20 -4.63 -2.52
CA TRP A 67 0.02 -5.88 -1.80
C TRP A 67 -1.02 -6.77 -2.47
N ASN A 68 -0.67 -8.03 -2.69
CA ASN A 68 -1.53 -9.00 -3.34
C ASN A 68 -2.36 -9.75 -2.30
N ASP A 69 -3.64 -9.38 -2.15
CA ASP A 69 -4.61 -10.15 -1.36
C ASP A 69 -5.45 -11.04 -2.31
N ASN A 70 -6.77 -10.93 -2.30
CA ASN A 70 -7.61 -11.50 -3.36
C ASN A 70 -7.49 -10.73 -4.69
N LYS A 71 -7.15 -9.44 -4.58
CA LYS A 71 -6.83 -8.54 -5.69
C LYS A 71 -5.67 -7.65 -5.25
N PRO A 72 -4.89 -7.08 -6.18
CA PRO A 72 -3.87 -6.11 -5.84
C PRO A 72 -4.49 -4.88 -5.15
N VAL A 73 -3.94 -4.51 -4.00
CA VAL A 73 -4.29 -3.32 -3.22
C VAL A 73 -3.08 -2.41 -3.16
N TYR A 74 -3.32 -1.11 -3.18
CA TYR A 74 -2.29 -0.10 -3.01
C TYR A 74 -2.46 0.61 -1.67
N LEU A 75 -1.35 0.78 -0.98
CA LEU A 75 -1.23 1.44 0.30
C LEU A 75 -0.21 2.58 0.16
N MET A 76 -0.46 3.68 0.83
CA MET A 76 0.39 4.87 0.83
C MET A 76 0.64 5.27 2.28
N SER A 77 1.89 5.53 2.63
CA SER A 77 2.33 5.80 3.99
C SER A 77 3.46 6.82 4.01
N SER A 78 3.31 7.85 4.85
CA SER A 78 4.29 8.94 4.99
C SER A 78 5.41 8.60 5.99
N LYS A 79 5.29 7.50 6.74
CA LYS A 79 6.20 7.20 7.86
C LYS A 79 6.71 5.78 7.85
N GLU A 80 5.83 4.82 7.60
CA GLU A 80 6.16 3.40 7.59
C GLU A 80 6.26 2.86 6.16
N GLY A 81 7.32 2.10 5.89
CA GLY A 81 7.58 1.51 4.59
C GLY A 81 6.96 0.12 4.40
N LYS A 82 7.62 -0.71 3.61
CA LYS A 82 7.34 -2.16 3.54
C LYS A 82 7.64 -2.87 4.84
N THR A 83 8.54 -2.32 5.64
CA THR A 83 9.05 -2.94 6.86
C THR A 83 8.52 -2.15 8.04
N PRO A 84 7.83 -2.80 9.00
CA PRO A 84 7.76 -4.24 9.19
C PRO A 84 6.59 -4.90 8.43
N MET A 85 6.78 -6.15 7.99
CA MET A 85 5.70 -7.01 7.48
C MET A 85 5.27 -7.96 8.59
N ASP A 86 3.97 -8.03 8.86
CA ASP A 86 3.40 -8.88 9.90
C ASP A 86 2.50 -9.98 9.30
N GLU A 87 2.25 -11.02 10.08
CA GLU A 87 1.37 -12.12 9.69
C GLU A 87 -0.09 -11.82 10.02
N CYS A 88 -0.86 -11.48 8.99
CA CYS A 88 -2.28 -11.23 9.12
C CYS A 88 -3.11 -12.49 8.83
N ARG A 89 -4.02 -12.83 9.74
CA ARG A 89 -5.02 -13.88 9.53
C ARG A 89 -6.13 -13.39 8.61
N ARG A 90 -6.26 -13.97 7.41
CA ARG A 90 -7.29 -13.60 6.43
C ARG A 90 -8.17 -14.78 6.06
N CYS A 91 -9.49 -14.56 6.05
CA CYS A 91 -10.45 -15.58 5.62
C CYS A 91 -10.45 -15.70 4.08
N ALA A 92 -10.19 -16.90 3.57
CA ALA A 92 -10.46 -17.27 2.18
C ALA A 92 -11.90 -17.76 2.08
N ARG A 93 -12.84 -16.87 1.72
CA ARG A 93 -14.28 -17.20 1.66
C ARG A 93 -14.58 -18.39 0.76
N ASP A 94 -13.81 -18.53 -0.32
CA ASP A 94 -13.95 -19.60 -1.32
C ASP A 94 -13.68 -21.00 -0.72
N ARG A 95 -12.77 -21.08 0.25
CA ARG A 95 -12.38 -22.33 0.92
C ARG A 95 -12.89 -22.44 2.35
N LYS A 96 -13.55 -21.39 2.89
CA LYS A 96 -13.94 -21.23 4.31
C LYS A 96 -12.79 -21.52 5.30
N ILE A 97 -11.55 -21.31 4.88
CA ILE A 97 -10.35 -21.47 5.72
C ILE A 97 -9.70 -20.12 6.01
N TYR A 98 -8.98 -20.04 7.14
CA TYR A 98 -8.14 -18.90 7.45
C TYR A 98 -6.73 -19.15 6.93
N LEU A 99 -6.24 -18.23 6.10
CA LEU A 99 -4.86 -18.23 5.61
C LEU A 99 -4.05 -17.22 6.43
N MET A 100 -2.84 -17.61 6.81
CA MET A 100 -1.84 -16.69 7.31
C MET A 100 -1.18 -16.03 6.11
N CYS A 101 -1.29 -14.71 5.99
CA CYS A 101 -0.73 -13.96 4.89
C CYS A 101 0.15 -12.85 5.45
N ARG A 102 1.39 -12.74 4.95
CA ARG A 102 2.22 -11.58 5.24
C ARG A 102 1.61 -10.34 4.60
N GLY A 103 1.51 -9.28 5.38
CA GLY A 103 1.05 -7.96 4.95
C GLY A 103 1.88 -6.86 5.59
N PRO A 104 1.92 -5.65 5.00
CA PRO A 104 2.51 -4.50 5.67
C PRO A 104 1.73 -4.17 6.95
N ILE A 105 2.45 -3.76 8.00
CA ILE A 105 1.84 -3.16 9.20
C ILE A 105 1.31 -1.78 8.81
N LEU A 106 0.09 -1.45 9.26
CA LEU A 106 -0.57 -0.17 9.00
C LEU A 106 -0.64 0.67 10.27
#